data_AF-A0A1W9LWW4-F1
#
_entry.id   AF-A0A1W9LWW4-F1
#
_cell.length_a   1.000
_cell.length_b   1.000
_cell.length_c   1.000
_cell.angle_alpha   90.00
_cell.angle_beta   90.00
_cell.angle_gamma   90.00
#
_symmetry.space_group_name_H-M   'P 1'
#
loop_
_entity.id
_entity.type
_entity.pdbx_description
1 polymer ?
#
loop_
_entity_poly.entity_id
_entity_poly.type
_entity_poly.pdbx_seq_one_letter_code
_entity_poly.pdbx_strand_id
1 'polypeptide(L)'
;MEEMDKKGLIIYSKSGKPYEKRYLDESKGIPPQTIWTDIQMLRGITKHSNKSEWLDYSTQKPERLLERIVNISSNEGDLILDCFIGSGTTAAVAEKLNRRWIACDLGRFAIHTTRKRLLGIPEVKPFVVQNLGKYERQQWVVAEFQDVSERAAIEQRYRHFILQLYHAEAVSGYLWLHGAKAGRMIHVGSVDAPVTIGDVKSIVQEFWKSAGKSEDIEMNGIDILGWEFAFEINETAKQFAAANNIILKFKKIPREVLEKRAVEQGDIKFYELASLSVETQLTNQKLIVRLTDFIVPPDDIPEEVRGNITHWQQWIDYWAADWNFQNDTFHNEWQSYRTKKNPNIELETSHVYKEKGRYEVVIKVIDILGNDTTKMIEVNV
;
A
#
# COMPACT_ATOMS: atom_id res chain seq x y z
N MET A 1 -6.71 -56.21 -26.66
CA MET A 1 -6.31 -55.98 -28.06
C MET A 1 -7.48 -56.26 -29.00
N GLU A 2 -8.06 -57.47 -28.98
CA GLU A 2 -9.26 -57.82 -29.79
C GLU A 2 -10.44 -56.87 -29.59
N GLU A 3 -10.69 -56.40 -28.36
CA GLU A 3 -11.75 -55.45 -28.08
C GLU A 3 -11.48 -54.05 -28.69
N MET A 4 -10.22 -53.63 -28.74
CA MET A 4 -9.82 -52.36 -29.35
C MET A 4 -9.86 -52.44 -30.88
N ASP A 5 -9.49 -53.61 -31.43
CA ASP A 5 -9.57 -53.90 -32.87
C ASP A 5 -11.04 -53.89 -33.34
N LYS A 6 -11.95 -54.54 -32.58
CA LYS A 6 -13.40 -54.50 -32.80
C LYS A 6 -13.98 -53.08 -32.73
N LYS A 7 -13.40 -52.21 -31.91
CA LYS A 7 -13.80 -50.79 -31.78
C LYS A 7 -13.10 -49.88 -32.80
N GLY A 8 -12.28 -50.41 -33.71
CA GLY A 8 -11.56 -49.62 -34.72
C GLY A 8 -10.48 -48.70 -34.15
N LEU A 9 -9.96 -49.01 -32.96
CA LEU A 9 -8.95 -48.23 -32.24
C LEU A 9 -7.51 -48.69 -32.51
N ILE A 10 -7.31 -49.58 -33.48
CA ILE A 10 -5.99 -50.07 -33.90
C ILE A 10 -5.76 -49.73 -35.37
N ILE A 11 -4.58 -49.22 -35.68
CA ILE A 11 -4.08 -49.07 -37.06
C ILE A 11 -2.83 -49.93 -37.22
N TYR A 12 -2.65 -50.54 -38.39
CA TYR A 12 -1.49 -51.37 -38.69
C TYR A 12 -0.54 -50.62 -39.62
N SER A 13 0.77 -50.65 -39.34
CA SER A 13 1.76 -50.17 -40.30
C SER A 13 1.81 -51.05 -41.54
N LYS A 14 2.50 -50.58 -42.60
CA LYS A 14 2.80 -51.38 -43.79
C LYS A 14 3.55 -52.70 -43.48
N SER A 15 4.24 -52.77 -42.35
CA SER A 15 4.95 -53.96 -41.84
C SER A 15 4.12 -54.83 -40.89
N GLY A 16 2.83 -54.51 -40.68
CA GLY A 16 1.92 -55.28 -39.82
C GLY A 16 2.04 -54.97 -38.33
N LYS A 17 2.80 -53.95 -37.92
CA LYS A 17 2.92 -53.57 -36.51
C LYS A 17 1.66 -52.80 -36.07
N PRO A 18 0.96 -53.22 -35.02
CA PRO A 18 -0.22 -52.52 -34.52
C PRO A 18 0.17 -51.25 -33.76
N TYR A 19 -0.61 -50.18 -33.94
CA TYR A 19 -0.54 -48.92 -33.19
C TYR A 19 -1.93 -48.57 -32.68
N GLU A 20 -2.00 -48.05 -31.46
CA GLU A 20 -3.22 -47.50 -30.90
C GLU A 20 -3.56 -46.17 -31.60
N LYS A 21 -4.80 -46.05 -32.06
CA LYS A 21 -5.36 -44.80 -32.57
C LYS A 21 -5.77 -43.93 -31.40
N ARG A 22 -5.11 -42.77 -31.24
CA ARG A 22 -5.47 -41.77 -30.21
C ARG A 22 -6.07 -40.54 -30.89
N TYR A 23 -7.30 -40.21 -30.53
CA TYR A 23 -7.96 -38.99 -31.01
C TYR A 23 -7.55 -37.81 -30.14
N LEU A 24 -7.47 -36.62 -30.74
CA LEU A 24 -6.97 -35.42 -30.05
C LEU A 24 -7.91 -34.96 -28.93
N ASP A 25 -9.22 -35.07 -29.15
CA ASP A 25 -10.32 -34.76 -28.24
C ASP A 25 -10.47 -35.78 -27.09
N GLU A 26 -9.99 -37.01 -27.28
CA GLU A 26 -10.00 -38.06 -26.24
C GLU A 26 -8.68 -38.15 -25.45
N SER A 27 -7.61 -37.55 -25.98
CA SER A 27 -6.28 -37.59 -25.38
C SER A 27 -6.19 -36.68 -24.16
N LYS A 28 -5.92 -37.28 -22.99
CA LYS A 28 -5.61 -36.53 -21.75
C LYS A 28 -4.24 -35.85 -21.75
N GLY A 29 -3.47 -35.99 -22.83
CA GLY A 29 -2.11 -35.47 -22.95
C GLY A 29 -1.06 -36.29 -22.18
N ILE A 30 0.13 -35.71 -22.03
CA ILE A 30 1.24 -36.31 -21.29
C ILE A 30 1.29 -35.67 -19.90
N PRO A 31 1.28 -36.47 -18.81
CA PRO A 31 1.46 -35.94 -17.46
C PRO A 31 2.76 -35.13 -17.34
N PRO A 32 2.73 -33.97 -16.67
CA PRO A 32 3.93 -33.19 -16.40
C PRO A 32 5.02 -34.04 -15.72
N GLN A 33 6.25 -33.95 -16.22
CA GLN A 33 7.41 -34.62 -15.62
C GLN A 33 7.91 -33.85 -14.39
N THR A 34 8.87 -34.41 -13.64
CA THR A 34 9.49 -33.71 -12.49
C THR A 34 10.60 -32.73 -12.90
N ILE A 35 11.08 -32.81 -14.14
CA ILE A 35 12.08 -31.91 -14.72
C ILE A 35 11.45 -31.20 -15.92
N TRP A 36 11.39 -29.87 -15.88
CA TRP A 36 10.82 -29.04 -16.95
C TRP A 36 11.91 -28.31 -17.70
N THR A 37 12.24 -28.79 -18.90
CA THR A 37 13.22 -28.17 -19.80
C THR A 37 12.57 -27.32 -20.89
N ASP A 38 11.24 -27.35 -20.99
CA ASP A 38 10.46 -26.70 -22.04
C ASP A 38 10.07 -25.26 -21.70
N ILE A 39 10.36 -24.79 -20.48
CA ILE A 39 10.08 -23.43 -20.04
C ILE A 39 11.34 -22.58 -20.18
N GLN A 40 11.28 -21.60 -21.07
CA GLN A 40 12.37 -20.65 -21.26
C GLN A 40 12.45 -19.66 -20.08
N MET A 41 13.63 -19.54 -19.49
CA MET A 41 13.89 -18.54 -18.46
C MET A 41 14.07 -17.15 -19.10
N LEU A 42 13.74 -16.10 -18.35
CA LEU A 42 13.82 -14.71 -18.84
C LEU A 42 15.27 -14.17 -19.00
N ARG A 43 16.29 -14.99 -18.71
CA ARG A 43 17.71 -14.59 -18.83
C ARG A 43 18.05 -14.35 -20.30
N GLY A 44 18.51 -13.13 -20.62
CA GLY A 44 18.96 -12.76 -21.97
C GLY A 44 17.86 -12.24 -22.90
N ILE A 45 16.61 -12.10 -22.42
CA ILE A 45 15.54 -11.44 -23.19
C ILE A 45 15.80 -9.94 -23.18
N THR A 46 16.11 -9.36 -24.34
CA THR A 46 16.29 -7.91 -24.49
C THR A 46 14.95 -7.17 -24.47
N LYS A 47 15.00 -5.95 -23.95
CA LYS A 47 13.92 -5.00 -23.61
C LYS A 47 12.95 -4.62 -24.76
N HIS A 48 13.11 -5.18 -25.96
CA HIS A 48 12.55 -4.63 -27.20
C HIS A 48 11.39 -5.43 -27.82
N SER A 49 10.85 -6.45 -27.16
CA SER A 49 9.57 -7.02 -27.60
C SER A 49 8.41 -6.33 -26.85
N ASN A 50 7.44 -5.78 -27.58
CA ASN A 50 6.20 -5.22 -27.03
C ASN A 50 5.29 -6.26 -26.32
N LYS A 51 5.79 -7.49 -26.12
CA LYS A 51 5.13 -8.61 -25.44
C LYS A 51 5.94 -9.17 -24.26
N SER A 52 7.01 -8.48 -23.84
CA SER A 52 7.86 -8.98 -22.77
C SER A 52 7.20 -8.80 -21.41
N GLU A 53 7.08 -9.89 -20.65
CA GLU A 53 6.68 -9.86 -19.24
C GLU A 53 7.79 -9.33 -18.30
N TRP A 54 8.99 -9.05 -18.83
CA TRP A 54 10.16 -8.69 -18.04
C TRP A 54 10.07 -7.27 -17.46
N LEU A 55 10.19 -7.17 -16.13
CA LEU A 55 10.04 -5.94 -15.36
C LEU A 55 11.38 -5.33 -14.92
N ASP A 56 12.50 -5.72 -15.51
CA ASP A 56 13.85 -5.28 -15.08
C ASP A 56 14.21 -5.77 -13.66
N TYR A 57 13.56 -6.84 -13.20
CA TYR A 57 13.78 -7.44 -11.88
C TYR A 57 14.70 -8.66 -12.01
N SER A 58 15.89 -8.62 -11.38
CA SER A 58 17.01 -9.53 -11.67
C SER A 58 16.70 -11.01 -11.52
N THR A 59 15.81 -11.37 -10.59
CA THR A 59 15.48 -12.76 -10.25
C THR A 59 14.07 -13.18 -10.70
N GLN A 60 13.43 -12.39 -11.55
CA GLN A 60 12.06 -12.62 -12.04
C GLN A 60 11.91 -14.01 -12.65
N LYS A 61 10.83 -14.70 -12.25
CA LYS A 61 10.41 -15.97 -12.84
C LYS A 61 9.42 -15.72 -13.99
N PRO A 62 9.44 -16.55 -15.05
CA PRO A 62 8.51 -16.44 -16.17
C PRO A 62 7.08 -16.83 -15.75
N GLU A 63 6.06 -16.13 -16.25
CA GLU A 63 4.66 -16.43 -15.95
C GLU A 63 4.28 -17.87 -16.31
N ARG A 64 4.77 -18.38 -17.44
CA ARG A 64 4.50 -19.77 -17.89
C ARG A 64 4.90 -20.83 -16.86
N LEU A 65 5.94 -20.57 -16.06
CA LEU A 65 6.35 -21.48 -14.99
C LEU A 65 5.30 -21.50 -13.87
N LEU A 66 4.90 -20.32 -13.42
CA LEU A 66 3.94 -20.19 -12.33
C LEU A 66 2.54 -20.62 -12.77
N GLU A 67 2.16 -20.37 -14.03
CA GLU A 67 0.90 -20.82 -14.61
C GLU A 67 0.78 -22.35 -14.56
N ARG A 68 1.86 -23.07 -14.90
CA ARG A 68 1.91 -24.53 -14.77
C ARG A 68 1.75 -24.97 -13.32
N ILE A 69 2.49 -24.35 -12.40
CA ILE A 69 2.46 -24.71 -10.97
C ILE A 69 1.06 -24.49 -10.39
N VAL A 70 0.46 -23.33 -10.64
CA VAL A 70 -0.86 -22.95 -10.12
C VAL A 70 -1.94 -23.88 -10.69
N ASN A 71 -1.94 -24.17 -11.99
CA ASN A 71 -2.94 -25.04 -12.60
C ASN A 71 -2.85 -26.51 -12.14
N ILE A 72 -1.66 -27.01 -11.81
CA ILE A 72 -1.50 -28.39 -11.32
C ILE A 72 -1.86 -28.49 -9.81
N SER A 73 -1.73 -27.39 -9.07
CA SER A 73 -1.78 -27.42 -7.59
C SER A 73 -2.99 -26.71 -6.99
N SER A 74 -3.89 -26.14 -7.80
CA SER A 74 -5.07 -25.39 -7.33
C SER A 74 -6.19 -25.33 -8.36
N ASN A 75 -7.41 -25.11 -7.88
CA ASN A 75 -8.60 -24.82 -8.68
C ASN A 75 -8.88 -23.31 -8.73
N GLU A 76 -9.79 -22.88 -9.62
CA GLU A 76 -10.28 -21.50 -9.60
C GLU A 76 -10.93 -21.18 -8.24
N GLY A 77 -10.71 -19.95 -7.77
CA GLY A 77 -11.20 -19.49 -6.46
C GLY A 77 -10.31 -19.86 -5.26
N ASP A 78 -9.38 -20.81 -5.41
CA ASP A 78 -8.44 -21.17 -4.34
C ASP A 78 -7.51 -20.00 -3.98
N LEU A 79 -6.98 -20.04 -2.75
CA LEU A 79 -6.07 -19.04 -2.22
C LEU A 79 -4.60 -19.47 -2.40
N ILE A 80 -3.81 -18.59 -3.03
CA ILE A 80 -2.37 -18.75 -3.23
C ILE A 80 -1.60 -17.81 -2.27
N LEU A 81 -0.57 -18.32 -1.59
CA LEU A 81 0.32 -17.54 -0.74
C LEU A 81 1.74 -17.55 -1.29
N ASP A 82 2.34 -16.37 -1.43
CA ASP A 82 3.76 -16.21 -1.76
C ASP A 82 4.42 -15.19 -0.82
N CYS A 83 5.28 -15.65 0.07
CA CYS A 83 5.99 -14.81 1.05
C CYS A 83 7.32 -14.25 0.52
N PHE A 84 7.67 -14.51 -0.74
CA PHE A 84 8.89 -14.05 -1.40
C PHE A 84 8.56 -13.54 -2.80
N ILE A 85 7.53 -12.68 -2.88
CA ILE A 85 6.85 -12.35 -4.12
C ILE A 85 7.77 -11.69 -5.18
N GLY A 86 8.79 -10.94 -4.75
CA GLY A 86 9.77 -10.34 -5.64
C GLY A 86 9.13 -9.48 -6.74
N SER A 87 9.18 -9.96 -7.99
CA SER A 87 8.64 -9.30 -9.17
C SER A 87 7.13 -9.45 -9.38
N GLY A 88 6.40 -10.08 -8.45
CA GLY A 88 4.95 -10.21 -8.55
C GLY A 88 4.44 -11.31 -9.46
N THR A 89 5.30 -12.22 -9.95
CA THR A 89 4.89 -13.20 -10.97
C THR A 89 3.78 -14.12 -10.44
N THR A 90 3.91 -14.63 -9.21
CA THR A 90 2.92 -15.55 -8.62
C THR A 90 1.55 -14.89 -8.47
N ALA A 91 1.49 -13.67 -7.91
CA ALA A 91 0.25 -12.92 -7.74
C ALA A 91 -0.40 -12.57 -9.08
N ALA A 92 0.39 -12.12 -10.07
CA ALA A 92 -0.12 -11.80 -11.39
C ALA A 92 -0.71 -13.01 -12.12
N VAL A 93 -0.07 -14.19 -11.99
CA VAL A 93 -0.59 -15.43 -12.56
C VAL A 93 -1.83 -15.90 -11.81
N ALA A 94 -1.84 -15.86 -10.48
CA ALA A 94 -3.00 -16.23 -9.68
C ALA A 94 -4.22 -15.38 -10.06
N GLU A 95 -4.04 -14.06 -10.18
CA GLU A 95 -5.07 -13.13 -10.61
C GLU A 95 -5.64 -13.49 -12.00
N LYS A 96 -4.76 -13.64 -13.01
CA LYS A 96 -5.15 -14.00 -14.39
C LYS A 96 -5.86 -15.35 -14.49
N LEU A 97 -5.56 -16.27 -13.57
CA LEU A 97 -6.17 -17.58 -13.48
C LEU A 97 -7.37 -17.63 -12.52
N ASN A 98 -7.92 -16.49 -12.09
CA ASN A 98 -9.08 -16.44 -11.18
C ASN A 98 -8.84 -17.12 -9.81
N ARG A 99 -7.61 -17.09 -9.29
CA ARG A 99 -7.29 -17.49 -7.91
C ARG A 99 -7.24 -16.26 -7.01
N ARG A 100 -7.55 -16.44 -5.72
CA ARG A 100 -7.27 -15.44 -4.68
C ARG A 100 -5.79 -15.50 -4.33
N TRP A 101 -5.23 -14.41 -3.83
CA TRP A 101 -3.82 -14.41 -3.45
C TRP A 101 -3.54 -13.54 -2.22
N ILE A 102 -2.50 -13.93 -1.49
CA ILE A 102 -1.79 -13.13 -0.50
C ILE A 102 -0.32 -13.13 -0.91
N ALA A 103 0.27 -11.95 -1.02
CA ALA A 103 1.66 -11.79 -1.41
C ALA A 103 2.39 -10.94 -0.37
N CYS A 104 3.59 -11.38 0.01
CA CYS A 104 4.43 -10.68 0.97
C CYS A 104 5.87 -10.58 0.47
N ASP A 105 6.53 -9.49 0.86
CA ASP A 105 7.97 -9.30 0.72
C ASP A 105 8.45 -8.37 1.83
N LEU A 106 9.70 -8.52 2.26
CA LEU A 106 10.36 -7.54 3.12
C LEU A 106 10.85 -6.33 2.32
N GLY A 107 11.18 -6.54 1.04
CA GLY A 107 11.70 -5.51 0.17
C GLY A 107 10.61 -4.59 -0.33
N ARG A 108 10.65 -3.31 0.06
CA ARG A 108 9.77 -2.27 -0.51
C ARG A 108 9.81 -2.28 -2.04
N PHE A 109 10.98 -2.41 -2.65
CA PHE A 109 11.11 -2.47 -4.11
C PHE A 109 10.32 -3.63 -4.75
N ALA A 110 10.27 -4.79 -4.10
CA ALA A 110 9.49 -5.94 -4.54
C ALA A 110 7.99 -5.67 -4.46
N ILE A 111 7.52 -5.10 -3.34
CA ILE A 111 6.13 -4.69 -3.17
C ILE A 111 5.71 -3.67 -4.24
N HIS A 112 6.55 -2.68 -4.52
CA HIS A 112 6.29 -1.67 -5.57
C HIS A 112 6.21 -2.28 -6.97
N THR A 113 7.17 -3.14 -7.30
CA THR A 113 7.21 -3.83 -8.59
C THR A 113 5.98 -4.71 -8.77
N THR A 114 5.63 -5.48 -7.74
CA THR A 114 4.45 -6.35 -7.72
C THR A 114 3.16 -5.54 -7.88
N ARG A 115 3.01 -4.44 -7.13
CA ARG A 115 1.81 -3.59 -7.21
C ARG A 115 1.64 -3.02 -8.61
N LYS A 116 2.69 -2.41 -9.18
CA LYS A 116 2.65 -1.88 -10.55
C LYS A 116 2.28 -2.95 -11.57
N ARG A 117 2.81 -4.17 -11.42
CA ARG A 117 2.49 -5.30 -12.29
C ARG A 117 1.01 -5.65 -12.23
N LEU A 118 0.45 -5.78 -11.03
CA LEU A 118 -0.96 -6.13 -10.82
C LEU A 118 -1.90 -5.07 -11.38
N LEU A 119 -1.60 -3.80 -11.16
CA LEU A 119 -2.37 -2.67 -11.69
C LEU A 119 -2.36 -2.58 -13.22
N GLY A 120 -1.37 -3.20 -13.87
CA GLY A 120 -1.32 -3.33 -15.33
C GLY A 120 -2.18 -4.46 -15.89
N ILE A 121 -2.81 -5.28 -15.05
CA ILE A 121 -3.71 -6.35 -15.48
C ILE A 121 -5.09 -5.73 -15.74
N PRO A 122 -5.68 -5.92 -16.94
CA PRO A 122 -7.05 -5.49 -17.21
C PRO A 122 -8.04 -6.13 -16.23
N GLU A 123 -8.96 -5.34 -15.69
CA GLU A 123 -10.02 -5.81 -14.78
C GLU A 123 -9.49 -6.53 -13.53
N VAL A 124 -8.28 -6.16 -13.06
CA VAL A 124 -7.73 -6.67 -11.80
C VAL A 124 -8.73 -6.46 -10.66
N LYS A 125 -8.94 -7.50 -9.85
CA LYS A 125 -9.83 -7.42 -8.69
C LYS A 125 -9.24 -6.47 -7.66
N PRO A 126 -10.09 -5.74 -6.91
CA PRO A 126 -9.65 -4.88 -5.82
C PRO A 126 -8.74 -5.61 -4.84
N PHE A 127 -7.65 -4.95 -4.43
CA PHE A 127 -6.70 -5.50 -3.46
C PHE A 127 -6.14 -4.40 -2.57
N VAL A 128 -5.71 -4.79 -1.36
CA VAL A 128 -5.10 -3.90 -0.38
C VAL A 128 -3.62 -4.21 -0.24
N VAL A 129 -2.81 -3.17 -0.04
CA VAL A 129 -1.41 -3.31 0.35
C VAL A 129 -1.33 -2.94 1.82
N GLN A 130 -0.89 -3.88 2.65
CA GLN A 130 -0.77 -3.66 4.10
C GLN A 130 0.70 -3.70 4.51
N ASN A 131 1.06 -2.82 5.44
CA ASN A 131 2.36 -2.85 6.12
C ASN A 131 2.14 -3.40 7.54
N LEU A 132 2.78 -4.52 7.86
CA LEU A 132 2.65 -5.18 9.18
C LEU A 132 3.57 -4.55 10.25
N GLY A 133 4.07 -3.33 10.01
CA GLY A 133 5.02 -2.65 10.88
C GLY A 133 6.43 -3.25 10.78
N LYS A 134 7.41 -2.52 11.32
CA LYS A 134 8.81 -2.95 11.33
C LYS A 134 9.16 -3.57 12.68
N TYR A 135 9.54 -4.86 12.69
CA TYR A 135 10.03 -5.58 13.86
C TYR A 135 11.26 -4.92 14.53
N GLU A 136 12.00 -4.10 13.79
CA GLU A 136 13.13 -3.30 14.27
C GLU A 136 12.76 -2.42 15.48
N ARG A 137 11.54 -1.87 15.51
CA ARG A 137 11.12 -0.95 16.59
C ARG A 137 10.90 -1.68 17.92
N GLN A 138 10.36 -2.89 17.85
CA GLN A 138 10.17 -3.74 19.03
C GLN A 138 11.52 -4.16 19.61
N GLN A 139 12.48 -4.50 18.75
CA GLN A 139 13.85 -4.80 19.18
C GLN A 139 14.56 -3.58 19.77
N TRP A 140 14.35 -2.38 19.19
CA TRP A 140 14.88 -1.14 19.74
C TRP A 140 14.33 -0.82 21.13
N VAL A 141 13.01 -0.94 21.34
CA VAL A 141 12.40 -0.74 22.67
C VAL A 141 13.00 -1.70 23.69
N VAL A 142 13.13 -2.98 23.31
CA VAL A 142 13.77 -3.97 24.17
C VAL A 142 15.20 -3.54 24.48
N ALA A 143 16.00 -3.11 23.49
CA ALA A 143 17.40 -2.74 23.67
C ALA A 143 17.62 -1.44 24.47
N GLU A 144 16.77 -0.43 24.29
CA GLU A 144 16.94 0.89 24.90
C GLU A 144 16.33 0.96 26.31
N PHE A 145 15.31 0.14 26.59
CA PHE A 145 14.59 0.12 27.86
C PHE A 145 14.72 -1.21 28.62
N GLN A 146 15.83 -1.96 28.41
CA GLN A 146 16.11 -3.30 28.99
C GLN A 146 15.86 -3.41 30.51
N ASP A 147 16.07 -2.33 31.25
CA ASP A 147 16.04 -2.31 32.72
C ASP A 147 14.63 -2.20 33.33
N VAL A 148 13.57 -2.25 32.51
CA VAL A 148 12.19 -2.05 32.96
C VAL A 148 11.33 -3.26 32.57
N SER A 149 10.80 -3.98 33.56
CA SER A 149 9.93 -5.13 33.32
C SER A 149 8.45 -4.75 33.12
N GLU A 150 8.04 -3.57 33.58
CA GLU A 150 6.65 -3.11 33.50
C GLU A 150 6.36 -2.36 32.20
N ARG A 151 5.40 -2.86 31.42
CA ARG A 151 5.01 -2.26 30.13
C ARG A 151 4.63 -0.79 30.23
N ALA A 152 3.90 -0.39 31.26
CA ALA A 152 3.46 0.99 31.46
C ALA A 152 4.65 1.96 31.64
N ALA A 153 5.68 1.53 32.36
CA ALA A 153 6.89 2.34 32.57
C ALA A 153 7.74 2.43 31.29
N ILE A 154 7.81 1.37 30.49
CA ILE A 154 8.43 1.41 29.15
C ILE A 154 7.72 2.43 28.27
N GLU A 155 6.40 2.38 28.20
CA GLU A 155 5.61 3.32 27.39
C GLU A 155 5.81 4.77 27.83
N GLN A 156 5.84 5.04 29.14
CA GLN A 156 6.11 6.39 29.65
C GLN A 156 7.51 6.90 29.27
N ARG A 157 8.54 6.06 29.41
CA ARG A 157 9.91 6.41 28.99
C ARG A 157 10.00 6.69 27.51
N TYR A 158 9.39 5.84 26.69
CA TYR A 158 9.29 6.03 25.24
C TYR A 158 8.62 7.36 24.90
N ARG A 159 7.43 7.64 25.47
CA ARG A 159 6.71 8.89 25.23
C ARG A 159 7.55 10.11 25.62
N HIS A 160 8.19 10.06 26.80
CA HIS A 160 9.06 11.13 27.27
C HIS A 160 10.25 11.36 26.33
N PHE A 161 10.90 10.29 25.88
CA PHE A 161 12.01 10.35 24.93
C PHE A 161 11.59 11.01 23.60
N ILE A 162 10.46 10.60 23.01
CA ILE A 162 9.97 11.21 21.77
C ILE A 162 9.62 12.70 21.97
N LEU A 163 9.01 13.06 23.10
CA LEU A 163 8.70 14.46 23.41
C LEU A 163 9.96 15.32 23.53
N GLN A 164 11.03 14.80 24.14
CA GLN A 164 12.31 15.49 24.22
C GLN A 164 12.89 15.76 22.83
N LEU A 165 12.90 14.76 21.96
CA LEU A 165 13.36 14.91 20.56
C LEU A 165 12.48 15.88 19.77
N TYR A 166 11.19 15.92 20.08
CA TYR A 166 10.27 16.88 19.49
C TYR A 166 10.34 18.27 20.13
N HIS A 167 11.15 18.47 21.17
CA HIS A 167 11.22 19.71 21.97
C HIS A 167 9.85 20.13 22.53
N ALA A 168 9.13 19.17 23.10
CA ALA A 168 7.87 19.36 23.79
C ALA A 168 8.00 19.04 25.29
N GLU A 169 7.21 19.73 26.11
CA GLU A 169 7.16 19.49 27.55
C GLU A 169 6.13 18.40 27.84
N ALA A 170 6.46 17.45 28.72
CA ALA A 170 5.54 16.38 29.09
C ALA A 170 4.40 16.92 29.97
N VAL A 171 3.18 16.45 29.73
CA VAL A 171 2.00 16.75 30.55
C VAL A 171 1.51 15.49 31.25
N SER A 172 0.91 15.65 32.43
CA SER A 172 0.36 14.56 33.24
C SER A 172 -1.14 14.73 33.47
N GLY A 173 -1.84 13.63 33.77
CA GLY A 173 -3.29 13.65 34.06
C GLY A 173 -4.18 13.42 32.83
N TYR A 174 -3.58 13.09 31.70
CA TYR A 174 -4.22 12.82 30.42
C TYR A 174 -3.90 11.39 29.98
N LEU A 175 -4.85 10.72 29.33
CA LEU A 175 -4.65 9.36 28.81
C LEU A 175 -4.08 9.39 27.38
N TRP A 176 -4.51 10.36 26.59
CA TRP A 176 -4.21 10.49 25.16
C TRP A 176 -3.29 11.67 24.85
N LEU A 177 -3.29 12.73 25.66
CA LEU A 177 -2.40 13.88 25.47
C LEU A 177 -1.14 13.72 26.33
N HIS A 178 0.04 13.75 25.72
CA HIS A 178 1.31 13.38 26.38
C HIS A 178 2.25 14.58 26.57
N GLY A 179 2.14 15.62 25.75
CA GLY A 179 2.94 16.83 25.92
C GLY A 179 2.27 18.10 25.41
N ALA A 180 2.99 19.22 25.53
CA ALA A 180 2.61 20.52 25.00
C ALA A 180 3.82 21.20 24.35
N LYS A 181 3.60 21.93 23.24
CA LYS A 181 4.62 22.72 22.56
C LYS A 181 4.01 23.91 21.85
N ALA A 182 4.50 25.11 22.14
CA ALA A 182 4.12 26.36 21.45
C ALA A 182 2.58 26.51 21.29
N GLY A 183 1.85 26.25 22.37
CA GLY A 183 0.39 26.35 22.36
C GLY A 183 -0.35 25.21 21.66
N ARG A 184 0.29 24.06 21.42
CA ARG A 184 -0.34 22.87 20.83
C ARG A 184 -0.16 21.67 21.75
N MET A 185 -1.21 20.86 21.90
CA MET A 185 -1.14 19.60 22.64
C MET A 185 -0.52 18.51 21.76
N ILE A 186 0.20 17.59 22.36
CA ILE A 186 0.98 16.57 21.65
C ILE A 186 0.50 15.19 22.04
N HIS A 187 0.15 14.37 21.05
CA HIS A 187 -0.02 12.93 21.20
C HIS A 187 1.22 12.21 20.65
N VAL A 188 1.63 11.14 21.31
CA VAL A 188 2.70 10.25 20.85
C VAL A 188 2.10 8.85 20.69
N GLY A 189 2.01 8.39 19.45
CA GLY A 189 1.45 7.10 19.08
C GLY A 189 2.34 5.93 19.51
N SER A 190 1.76 4.74 19.51
CA SER A 190 2.45 3.52 19.93
C SER A 190 3.62 3.17 19.00
N VAL A 191 4.56 2.39 19.52
CA VAL A 191 5.71 1.87 18.77
C VAL A 191 5.31 0.73 17.83
N ASP A 192 4.32 -0.06 18.25
CA ASP A 192 3.94 -1.34 17.65
C ASP A 192 2.63 -1.29 16.85
N ALA A 193 1.89 -0.19 16.92
CA ALA A 193 0.62 -0.01 16.23
C ALA A 193 0.55 1.35 15.52
N PRO A 194 -0.06 1.40 14.32
CA PRO A 194 -0.32 2.67 13.65
C PRO A 194 -1.35 3.48 14.43
N VAL A 195 -1.26 4.81 14.37
CA VAL A 195 -2.31 5.69 14.90
C VAL A 195 -3.56 5.55 14.03
N THR A 196 -4.71 5.29 14.64
CA THR A 196 -5.99 5.05 13.95
C THR A 196 -6.95 6.24 14.08
N ILE A 197 -8.02 6.25 13.27
CA ILE A 197 -9.07 7.28 13.38
C ILE A 197 -9.83 7.19 14.71
N GLY A 198 -9.92 5.99 15.30
CA GLY A 198 -10.49 5.80 16.64
C GLY A 198 -9.67 6.55 17.68
N ASP A 199 -8.35 6.44 17.61
CA ASP A 199 -7.43 7.14 18.50
C ASP A 199 -7.59 8.66 18.37
N VAL A 200 -7.68 9.18 17.14
CA VAL A 200 -7.93 10.63 16.92
C VAL A 200 -9.21 11.08 17.57
N LYS A 201 -10.31 10.33 17.42
CA LYS A 201 -11.59 10.67 18.05
C LYS A 201 -11.45 10.75 19.57
N SER A 202 -10.75 9.80 20.17
CA SER A 202 -10.47 9.80 21.62
C SER A 202 -9.57 10.96 22.06
N ILE A 203 -8.53 11.28 21.29
CA ILE A 203 -7.64 12.44 21.50
C ILE A 203 -8.43 13.75 21.49
N VAL A 204 -9.26 13.96 20.47
CA VAL A 204 -10.10 15.17 20.33
C VAL A 204 -11.13 15.27 21.46
N GLN A 205 -11.75 14.16 21.85
CA GLN A 205 -12.68 14.13 22.97
C GLN A 205 -12.01 14.47 24.30
N GLU A 206 -10.80 13.95 24.55
CA GLU A 206 -10.04 14.28 25.75
C GLU A 206 -9.61 15.75 25.76
N PHE A 207 -9.17 16.27 24.61
CA PHE A 207 -8.84 17.70 24.44
C PHE A 207 -10.01 18.58 24.89
N TRP A 208 -11.22 18.34 24.39
CA TRP A 208 -12.39 19.15 24.77
C TRP A 208 -12.84 18.98 26.22
N LYS A 209 -12.72 17.77 26.80
CA LYS A 209 -12.96 17.55 28.24
C LYS A 209 -12.00 18.37 29.11
N SER A 210 -10.81 18.65 28.60
CA SER A 210 -9.79 19.44 29.30
C SER A 210 -9.88 20.94 29.05
N ALA A 211 -10.18 21.35 27.82
CA ALA A 211 -10.24 22.74 27.38
C ALA A 211 -11.38 23.53 28.05
N GLY A 212 -12.47 22.86 28.45
CA GLY A 212 -13.57 23.47 29.21
C GLY A 212 -13.21 24.02 30.61
N LYS A 213 -11.92 24.05 30.98
CA LYS A 213 -11.40 24.60 32.25
C LYS A 213 -10.46 25.81 32.09
N SER A 214 -10.18 26.28 30.88
CA SER A 214 -9.24 27.39 30.64
C SER A 214 -9.81 28.38 29.62
N GLU A 215 -10.02 29.62 30.03
CA GLU A 215 -10.63 30.69 29.20
C GLU A 215 -9.65 31.31 28.17
N ASP A 216 -8.35 30.97 28.24
CA ASP A 216 -7.31 31.50 27.35
C ASP A 216 -6.76 30.43 26.39
N ILE A 217 -7.48 30.14 25.31
CA ILE A 217 -7.00 29.24 24.26
C ILE A 217 -7.15 29.94 22.91
N GLU A 218 -6.09 30.64 22.48
CA GLU A 218 -5.75 30.78 21.04
C GLU A 218 -5.29 29.43 20.42
N MET A 219 -5.50 28.31 21.14
CA MET A 219 -4.74 27.05 21.07
C MET A 219 -5.58 25.82 20.65
N ASN A 220 -6.38 25.90 19.60
CA ASN A 220 -7.08 24.71 19.09
C ASN A 220 -6.18 23.83 18.21
N GLY A 221 -5.03 23.42 18.73
CA GLY A 221 -4.00 22.72 17.95
C GLY A 221 -3.53 21.44 18.62
N ILE A 222 -3.56 20.33 17.87
CA ILE A 222 -2.97 19.06 18.32
C ILE A 222 -1.98 18.55 17.27
N ASP A 223 -0.76 18.21 17.71
CA ASP A 223 0.19 17.47 16.89
C ASP A 223 0.18 15.99 17.31
N ILE A 224 0.03 15.11 16.33
CA ILE A 224 -0.01 13.66 16.54
C ILE A 224 1.26 13.09 15.94
N LEU A 225 2.17 12.66 16.81
CA LEU A 225 3.44 12.04 16.44
C LEU A 225 3.25 10.53 16.34
N GLY A 226 3.56 9.93 15.19
CA GLY A 226 3.37 8.49 14.98
C GLY A 226 4.46 7.89 14.12
N TRP A 227 4.85 6.66 14.43
CA TRP A 227 5.74 5.88 13.56
C TRP A 227 5.05 5.51 12.25
N GLU A 228 3.79 5.13 12.37
CA GLU A 228 2.88 4.77 11.30
C GLU A 228 1.50 5.31 11.63
N PHE A 229 0.73 5.50 10.57
CA PHE A 229 -0.59 6.07 10.58
C PHE A 229 -1.47 5.13 9.77
N ALA A 230 -2.65 4.81 10.30
CA ALA A 230 -3.60 3.99 9.58
C ALA A 230 -3.90 4.66 8.23
N PHE A 231 -4.11 3.84 7.21
CA PHE A 231 -4.50 4.31 5.90
C PHE A 231 -5.71 5.26 6.03
N GLU A 232 -5.70 6.34 5.24
CA GLU A 232 -6.80 7.34 5.18
C GLU A 232 -6.94 8.27 6.39
N ILE A 233 -6.11 8.13 7.43
CA ILE A 233 -6.28 8.95 8.64
C ILE A 233 -6.08 10.44 8.37
N ASN A 234 -5.14 10.84 7.51
CA ASN A 234 -4.73 12.25 7.40
C ASN A 234 -5.93 13.17 7.07
N GLU A 235 -6.77 12.79 6.10
CA GLU A 235 -7.89 13.62 5.66
C GLU A 235 -9.14 13.44 6.52
N THR A 236 -9.61 12.21 6.76
CA THR A 236 -10.84 11.97 7.53
C THR A 236 -10.71 12.44 8.97
N ALA A 237 -9.52 12.30 9.56
CA ALA A 237 -9.24 12.83 10.89
C ALA A 237 -9.14 14.37 10.89
N LYS A 238 -8.52 14.98 9.87
CA LYS A 238 -8.47 16.45 9.73
C LYS A 238 -9.87 17.04 9.54
N GLN A 239 -10.74 16.40 8.74
CA GLN A 239 -12.13 16.81 8.57
C GLN A 239 -12.91 16.70 9.88
N PHE A 240 -12.81 15.56 10.58
CA PHE A 240 -13.43 15.38 11.88
C PHE A 240 -12.95 16.43 12.89
N ALA A 241 -11.65 16.68 12.95
CA ALA A 241 -11.08 17.67 13.86
C ALA A 241 -11.50 19.10 13.49
N ALA A 242 -11.52 19.45 12.20
CA ALA A 242 -11.98 20.73 11.71
C ALA A 242 -13.46 20.97 12.07
N ALA A 243 -14.31 19.95 11.94
CA ALA A 243 -15.70 20.00 12.39
C ALA A 243 -15.83 20.18 13.92
N ASN A 244 -14.80 19.81 14.67
CA ASN A 244 -14.66 20.04 16.11
C ASN A 244 -13.77 21.25 16.44
N ASN A 245 -13.57 22.18 15.49
CA ASN A 245 -12.74 23.39 15.63
C ASN A 245 -11.28 23.15 16.07
N ILE A 246 -10.69 21.98 15.76
CA ILE A 246 -9.30 21.62 16.08
C ILE A 246 -8.47 21.51 14.80
N ILE A 247 -7.26 22.08 14.83
CA ILE A 247 -6.24 21.98 13.80
C ILE A 247 -5.28 20.83 14.13
N LEU A 248 -5.40 19.72 13.41
CA LEU A 248 -4.48 18.58 13.54
C LEU A 248 -3.27 18.70 12.61
N LYS A 249 -2.11 18.33 13.12
CA LYS A 249 -0.92 18.03 12.31
C LYS A 249 -0.43 16.63 12.62
N PHE A 250 -0.33 15.79 11.59
CA PHE A 250 0.23 14.45 11.71
C PHE A 250 1.71 14.52 11.38
N LYS A 251 2.57 14.14 12.32
CA LYS A 251 4.02 14.14 12.10
C LYS A 251 4.58 12.74 12.25
N LYS A 252 5.43 12.37 11.30
CA LYS A 252 6.10 11.08 11.32
C LYS A 252 7.24 11.12 12.33
N ILE A 253 7.36 10.07 13.13
CA ILE A 253 8.56 9.85 13.94
C ILE A 253 9.68 9.38 13.00
N PRO A 254 10.77 10.15 12.86
CA PRO A 254 11.87 9.83 11.96
C PRO A 254 12.60 8.55 12.39
N ARG A 255 13.20 7.83 11.45
CA ARG A 255 13.92 6.57 11.76
C ARG A 255 15.24 6.79 12.46
N GLU A 256 15.81 7.96 12.25
CA GLU A 256 17.02 8.51 12.85
C GLU A 256 16.93 8.49 14.39
N VAL A 257 15.72 8.50 14.95
CA VAL A 257 15.45 8.31 16.38
C VAL A 257 16.00 6.96 16.90
N LEU A 258 16.07 5.94 16.05
CA LEU A 258 16.63 4.63 16.39
C LEU A 258 18.17 4.64 16.41
N GLU A 259 18.81 5.68 15.87
CA GLU A 259 20.26 5.80 15.77
C GLU A 259 20.82 6.73 16.86
N LYS A 260 21.57 6.16 17.82
CA LYS A 260 22.14 6.93 18.94
C LYS A 260 22.96 8.14 18.49
N ARG A 261 23.73 8.00 17.41
CA ARG A 261 24.56 9.07 16.85
C ARG A 261 23.73 10.26 16.33
N ALA A 262 22.62 10.00 15.64
CA ALA A 262 21.77 11.05 15.10
C ALA A 262 21.06 11.82 16.22
N VAL A 263 20.64 11.10 17.27
CA VAL A 263 20.06 11.69 18.49
C VAL A 263 21.06 12.59 19.22
N GLU A 264 22.30 12.12 19.42
CA GLU A 264 23.36 12.90 20.08
C GLU A 264 23.77 14.16 19.30
N GLN A 265 23.70 14.12 17.97
CA GLN A 265 24.00 15.26 17.10
C GLN A 265 22.86 16.30 17.06
N GLY A 266 21.67 15.96 17.56
CA GLY A 266 20.51 16.86 17.60
C GLY A 266 19.88 17.13 16.23
N ASP A 267 20.17 16.33 15.20
CA ASP A 267 19.63 16.49 13.84
C ASP A 267 18.35 15.65 13.63
N ILE A 268 17.45 15.64 14.62
CA ILE A 268 16.17 14.95 14.52
C ILE A 268 15.10 15.94 14.10
N LYS A 269 14.48 15.70 12.94
CA LYS A 269 13.42 16.56 12.38
C LYS A 269 12.14 15.77 12.18
N PHE A 270 11.04 16.33 12.66
CA PHE A 270 9.71 15.73 12.54
C PHE A 270 8.94 16.43 11.42
N TYR A 271 8.69 15.71 10.34
CA TYR A 271 7.99 16.25 9.18
C TYR A 271 6.51 15.89 9.21
N GLU A 272 5.68 16.80 8.68
CA GLU A 272 4.26 16.55 8.51
C GLU A 272 4.04 15.49 7.43
N LEU A 273 3.04 14.61 7.61
CA LEU A 273 2.69 13.58 6.63
C LEU A 273 2.38 14.19 5.26
N ALA A 274 2.60 13.38 4.22
CA ALA A 274 2.27 13.77 2.87
C ALA A 274 0.81 14.24 2.79
N SER A 275 0.60 15.38 2.12
CA SER A 275 -0.72 16.01 1.98
C SER A 275 -1.11 16.05 0.52
N LEU A 276 -2.35 15.62 0.25
CA LEU A 276 -2.93 15.63 -1.09
C LEU A 276 -4.04 16.67 -1.17
N SER A 277 -3.94 17.59 -2.11
CA SER A 277 -4.98 18.59 -2.41
C SER A 277 -5.75 18.17 -3.66
N VAL A 278 -7.08 18.18 -3.55
CA VAL A 278 -8.00 17.77 -4.60
C VAL A 278 -9.11 18.79 -4.73
N GLU A 279 -9.39 19.22 -5.95
CA GLU A 279 -10.55 20.02 -6.31
C GLU A 279 -11.62 19.15 -6.96
N THR A 280 -12.89 19.43 -6.67
CA THR A 280 -14.02 18.69 -7.22
C THR A 280 -15.05 19.64 -7.83
N GLN A 281 -15.61 19.25 -8.97
CA GLN A 281 -16.73 19.97 -9.61
C GLN A 281 -17.82 18.97 -9.99
N LEU A 282 -19.04 19.19 -9.52
CA LEU A 282 -20.20 18.36 -9.83
C LEU A 282 -21.15 19.12 -10.77
N THR A 283 -21.47 18.55 -11.93
CA THR A 283 -22.44 19.12 -12.88
C THR A 283 -23.21 18.01 -13.56
N ASN A 284 -24.55 18.05 -13.55
CA ASN A 284 -25.40 17.04 -14.21
C ASN A 284 -25.05 15.58 -13.86
N GLN A 285 -24.88 15.27 -12.56
CA GLN A 285 -24.45 13.95 -12.06
C GLN A 285 -23.06 13.50 -12.53
N LYS A 286 -22.28 14.38 -13.16
CA LYS A 286 -20.88 14.16 -13.49
C LYS A 286 -19.99 14.85 -12.47
N LEU A 287 -19.23 14.07 -11.71
CA LEU A 287 -18.19 14.56 -10.82
C LEU A 287 -16.86 14.60 -11.57
N ILE A 288 -16.18 15.74 -11.52
CA ILE A 288 -14.81 15.94 -11.99
C ILE A 288 -13.93 16.07 -10.75
N VAL A 289 -12.80 15.37 -10.75
CA VAL A 289 -11.81 15.37 -9.68
C VAL A 289 -10.46 15.77 -10.27
N ARG A 290 -9.81 16.76 -9.66
CA ARG A 290 -8.50 17.26 -10.09
C ARG A 290 -7.52 17.29 -8.93
N LEU A 291 -6.34 16.68 -9.11
CA LEU A 291 -5.22 16.84 -8.19
C LEU A 291 -4.59 18.23 -8.39
N THR A 292 -4.43 19.00 -7.33
CA THR A 292 -3.91 20.38 -7.41
C THR A 292 -2.57 20.57 -6.74
N ASP A 293 -2.27 19.77 -5.71
CA ASP A 293 -0.99 19.80 -5.01
C ASP A 293 -0.72 18.47 -4.30
N PHE A 294 0.55 18.11 -4.15
CA PHE A 294 0.99 16.94 -3.42
C PHE A 294 2.36 17.17 -2.78
N ILE A 295 2.39 17.18 -1.44
CA ILE A 295 3.59 17.46 -0.66
C ILE A 295 4.07 16.15 -0.05
N VAL A 296 5.35 15.82 -0.21
CA VAL A 296 6.00 14.64 0.38
C VAL A 296 6.99 15.09 1.46
N PRO A 297 7.02 14.45 2.65
CA PRO A 297 7.97 14.78 3.70
C PRO A 297 9.43 14.56 3.25
N PRO A 298 10.35 15.50 3.50
CA PRO A 298 11.78 15.37 3.17
C PRO A 298 12.49 14.11 3.66
N ASP A 299 12.11 13.56 4.82
CA ASP A 299 12.66 12.30 5.36
C ASP A 299 12.45 11.10 4.45
N ASP A 300 11.33 11.09 3.72
CA ASP A 300 11.04 9.97 2.84
C ASP A 300 11.88 10.04 1.56
N ILE A 301 12.54 11.18 1.29
CA ILE A 301 13.25 11.47 0.05
C ILE A 301 14.77 11.23 0.20
N PRO A 302 15.36 10.27 -0.53
CA PRO A 302 16.81 10.14 -0.66
C PRO A 302 17.45 11.42 -1.22
N GLU A 303 18.63 11.79 -0.75
CA GLU A 303 19.31 13.03 -1.17
C GLU A 303 19.49 13.14 -2.70
N GLU A 304 19.79 12.01 -3.35
CA GLU A 304 19.91 11.91 -4.82
C GLU A 304 18.61 12.26 -5.56
N VAL A 305 17.45 12.05 -4.93
CA VAL A 305 16.12 12.28 -5.52
C VAL A 305 15.66 13.72 -5.30
N ARG A 306 16.03 14.34 -4.16
CA ARG A 306 15.62 15.72 -3.80
C ARG A 306 15.98 16.75 -4.88
N GLY A 307 17.16 16.63 -5.49
CA GLY A 307 17.65 17.59 -6.49
C GLY A 307 16.99 17.47 -7.88
N ASN A 308 16.33 16.34 -8.16
CA ASN A 308 15.80 16.03 -9.49
C ASN A 308 14.32 16.38 -9.68
N ILE A 309 13.64 16.83 -8.62
CA ILE A 309 12.20 17.10 -8.64
C ILE A 309 11.96 18.59 -8.45
N THR A 310 11.42 19.21 -9.50
CA THR A 310 11.14 20.65 -9.59
C THR A 310 9.66 20.96 -9.47
N HIS A 311 8.78 19.97 -9.65
CA HIS A 311 7.34 20.16 -9.61
C HIS A 311 6.63 19.02 -8.88
N TRP A 312 5.60 19.33 -8.09
CA TRP A 312 4.96 18.37 -7.17
C TRP A 312 4.42 17.13 -7.88
N GLN A 313 3.93 17.28 -9.12
CA GLN A 313 3.39 16.18 -9.93
C GLN A 313 4.43 15.08 -10.18
N GLN A 314 5.72 15.43 -10.16
CA GLN A 314 6.84 14.49 -10.32
C GLN A 314 7.00 13.54 -9.14
N TRP A 315 6.45 13.90 -7.97
CA TRP A 315 6.35 12.98 -6.85
C TRP A 315 5.35 11.87 -7.10
N ILE A 316 4.33 12.09 -7.94
CA ILE A 316 3.27 11.10 -8.15
C ILE A 316 3.68 10.10 -9.20
N ASP A 317 3.80 8.85 -8.78
CA ASP A 317 4.11 7.72 -9.64
C ASP A 317 2.84 7.01 -10.14
N TYR A 318 1.81 6.97 -9.29
CA TYR A 318 0.50 6.37 -9.57
C TYR A 318 -0.57 7.09 -8.76
N TRP A 319 -1.77 7.23 -9.31
CA TRP A 319 -2.96 7.48 -8.49
C TRP A 319 -4.20 6.82 -9.07
N ALA A 320 -5.20 6.62 -8.22
CA ALA A 320 -6.47 6.00 -8.58
C ALA A 320 -7.64 6.60 -7.82
N ALA A 321 -8.83 6.37 -8.37
CA ALA A 321 -10.10 6.77 -7.81
C ALA A 321 -11.02 5.55 -7.61
N ASP A 322 -11.63 5.49 -6.43
CA ASP A 322 -12.79 4.69 -6.09
C ASP A 322 -13.97 5.67 -5.95
N TRP A 323 -14.98 5.55 -6.82
CA TRP A 323 -16.07 6.52 -6.94
C TRP A 323 -17.23 6.25 -5.99
N ASN A 324 -17.22 5.11 -5.31
CA ASN A 324 -18.24 4.71 -4.35
C ASN A 324 -17.67 3.75 -3.32
N PHE A 325 -16.80 4.27 -2.48
CA PHE A 325 -16.19 3.53 -1.40
C PHE A 325 -17.25 3.18 -0.34
N GLN A 326 -17.36 1.91 0.04
CA GLN A 326 -18.38 1.43 0.99
C GLN A 326 -17.75 0.99 2.31
N ASN A 327 -16.63 1.63 2.69
CA ASN A 327 -15.84 1.27 3.86
C ASN A 327 -15.33 -0.20 3.79
N ASP A 328 -15.02 -0.65 2.58
CA ASP A 328 -14.52 -1.98 2.24
C ASP A 328 -13.12 -1.93 1.61
N THR A 329 -12.83 -2.79 0.63
CA THR A 329 -11.51 -2.76 -0.03
C THR A 329 -11.54 -1.73 -1.14
N PHE A 330 -10.53 -0.86 -1.20
CA PHE A 330 -10.42 0.14 -2.26
C PHE A 330 -10.62 -0.45 -3.66
N HIS A 331 -11.68 -0.03 -4.34
CA HIS A 331 -12.03 -0.43 -5.68
C HIS A 331 -11.35 0.50 -6.68
N ASN A 332 -10.34 -0.02 -7.37
CA ASN A 332 -9.63 0.75 -8.40
C ASN A 332 -10.48 0.82 -9.68
N GLU A 333 -11.40 1.78 -9.72
CA GLU A 333 -12.32 1.99 -10.85
C GLU A 333 -11.72 2.89 -11.94
N TRP A 334 -10.75 3.73 -11.58
CA TRP A 334 -9.96 4.53 -12.51
C TRP A 334 -8.54 4.74 -11.97
N GLN A 335 -7.54 4.76 -12.86
CA GLN A 335 -6.14 5.00 -12.49
C GLN A 335 -5.34 5.75 -13.55
N SER A 336 -4.31 6.46 -13.10
CA SER A 336 -3.24 7.02 -13.95
C SER A 336 -1.88 6.72 -13.34
N TYR A 337 -0.90 6.35 -14.16
CA TYR A 337 0.43 5.98 -13.70
C TYR A 337 1.50 6.24 -14.73
N ARG A 338 2.72 6.47 -14.23
CA ARG A 338 3.89 6.70 -15.07
C ARG A 338 4.43 5.39 -15.61
N THR A 339 4.80 5.41 -16.88
CA THR A 339 5.58 4.34 -17.52
C THR A 339 6.81 4.93 -18.17
N LYS A 340 7.81 4.10 -18.48
CA LYS A 340 8.97 4.54 -19.27
C LYS A 340 8.57 5.09 -20.65
N LYS A 341 7.41 4.67 -21.18
CA LYS A 341 6.88 5.12 -22.49
C LYS A 341 6.00 6.36 -22.38
N ASN A 342 5.29 6.54 -21.27
CA ASN A 342 4.45 7.69 -20.97
C ASN A 342 4.83 8.24 -19.58
N PRO A 343 5.73 9.23 -19.51
CA PRO A 343 6.21 9.77 -18.23
C PRO A 343 5.21 10.75 -17.59
N ASN A 344 4.18 11.17 -18.33
CA ASN A 344 3.17 12.10 -17.85
C ASN A 344 2.08 11.34 -17.09
N ILE A 345 1.50 12.01 -16.10
CA ILE A 345 0.38 11.51 -15.34
C ILE A 345 -0.82 12.42 -15.59
N GLU A 346 -1.99 11.82 -15.81
CA GLU A 346 -3.23 12.56 -15.95
C GLU A 346 -3.66 13.03 -14.56
N LEU A 347 -3.93 14.33 -14.37
CA LEU A 347 -4.22 14.90 -13.05
C LEU A 347 -5.72 15.12 -12.81
N GLU A 348 -6.53 14.82 -13.81
CA GLU A 348 -7.96 15.03 -13.80
C GLU A 348 -8.66 13.76 -14.25
N THR A 349 -9.78 13.42 -13.61
CA THR A 349 -10.68 12.38 -14.08
C THR A 349 -12.11 12.75 -13.78
N SER A 350 -13.05 12.02 -14.37
CA SER A 350 -14.47 12.25 -14.12
C SER A 350 -15.29 10.97 -14.13
N HIS A 351 -16.35 10.97 -13.35
CA HIS A 351 -17.32 9.88 -13.25
C HIS A 351 -18.74 10.41 -13.38
N VAL A 352 -19.59 9.64 -14.05
CA VAL A 352 -21.02 9.97 -14.21
C VAL A 352 -21.84 8.98 -13.39
N TYR A 353 -22.49 9.50 -12.35
CA TYR A 353 -23.37 8.70 -11.50
C TYR A 353 -24.72 8.47 -12.19
N LYS A 354 -25.21 7.24 -12.07
CA LYS A 354 -26.51 6.83 -12.63
C LYS A 354 -27.68 7.19 -11.71
N GLU A 355 -27.43 7.19 -10.42
CA GLU A 355 -28.42 7.44 -9.38
C GLU A 355 -28.01 8.65 -8.55
N LYS A 356 -29.01 9.35 -8.02
CA LYS A 356 -28.80 10.43 -7.07
C LYS A 356 -28.58 9.84 -5.69
N GLY A 357 -27.68 10.42 -4.92
CA GLY A 357 -27.32 9.88 -3.62
C GLY A 357 -26.08 10.53 -3.02
N ARG A 358 -25.76 10.10 -1.81
CA ARG A 358 -24.50 10.43 -1.15
C ARG A 358 -23.48 9.35 -1.49
N TYR A 359 -22.31 9.77 -1.95
CA TYR A 359 -21.20 8.92 -2.34
C TYR A 359 -19.94 9.34 -1.57
N GLU A 360 -19.14 8.37 -1.17
CA GLU A 360 -17.79 8.58 -0.66
C GLU A 360 -16.80 8.22 -1.76
N VAL A 361 -16.07 9.23 -2.23
CA VAL A 361 -15.04 9.06 -3.27
C VAL A 361 -13.68 9.03 -2.60
N VAL A 362 -12.90 8.00 -2.88
CA VAL A 362 -11.57 7.83 -2.33
C VAL A 362 -10.53 7.99 -3.43
N ILE A 363 -9.62 8.93 -3.23
CA ILE A 363 -8.50 9.24 -4.13
C ILE A 363 -7.23 8.74 -3.48
N LYS A 364 -6.53 7.81 -4.14
CA LYS A 364 -5.29 7.22 -3.64
C LYS A 364 -4.13 7.63 -4.52
N VAL A 365 -3.14 8.30 -3.95
CA VAL A 365 -1.89 8.72 -4.59
C VAL A 365 -0.74 7.90 -4.02
N ILE A 366 0.18 7.48 -4.88
CA ILE A 366 1.41 6.81 -4.49
C ILE A 366 2.57 7.63 -5.04
N ASP A 367 3.49 7.96 -4.13
CA ASP A 367 4.70 8.67 -4.48
C ASP A 367 5.76 7.76 -5.15
N ILE A 368 6.81 8.36 -5.71
CA ILE A 368 7.94 7.64 -6.33
C ILE A 368 8.75 6.78 -5.36
N LEU A 369 8.59 7.01 -4.05
CA LEU A 369 9.24 6.27 -2.98
C LEU A 369 8.38 5.08 -2.55
N GLY A 370 7.15 5.06 -3.03
CA GLY A 370 6.18 4.02 -2.79
C GLY A 370 5.24 4.24 -1.61
N ASN A 371 5.31 5.38 -0.95
CA ASN A 371 4.37 5.67 0.13
C ASN A 371 3.03 6.07 -0.47
N ASP A 372 1.97 5.66 0.22
CA ASP A 372 0.61 5.96 -0.18
C ASP A 372 0.02 7.12 0.61
N THR A 373 -0.82 7.89 -0.04
CA THR A 373 -1.58 8.99 0.53
C THR A 373 -2.98 8.96 -0.04
N THR A 374 -3.96 8.88 0.84
CA THR A 374 -5.37 8.76 0.46
C THR A 374 -6.15 9.98 0.90
N LYS A 375 -7.12 10.39 0.08
CA LYS A 375 -8.06 11.47 0.34
C LYS A 375 -9.48 11.03 0.08
N MET A 376 -10.34 11.19 1.09
CA MET A 376 -11.76 10.91 0.99
C MET A 376 -12.54 12.20 0.75
N ILE A 377 -13.51 12.12 -0.14
CA ILE A 377 -14.35 13.24 -0.60
C ILE A 377 -15.80 12.78 -0.54
N GLU A 378 -16.62 13.47 0.24
CA GLU A 378 -18.06 13.22 0.23
C GLU A 378 -18.73 14.05 -0.85
N VAL A 379 -19.57 13.41 -1.67
CA VAL A 379 -20.28 14.06 -2.77
C VAL A 379 -21.76 13.69 -2.71
N ASN A 380 -22.63 14.70 -2.83
CA ASN A 380 -24.07 14.51 -2.97
C ASN A 380 -24.46 14.80 -4.42
N VAL A 381 -24.84 13.75 -5.15
CA VAL A 381 -25.10 13.77 -6.61
C VAL A 381 -26.56 13.97 -6.94
#